data_AF-A0A8X6NQR0-F1
#
_entry.id   AF-A0A8X6NQR0-F1
#
_cell.length_a   1.000
_cell.length_b   1.000
_cell.length_c   1.000
_cell.angle_alpha   90.00
_cell.angle_beta   90.00
_cell.angle_gamma   90.00
#
_symmetry.space_group_name_H-M   'P 1'
#
loop_
_entity.id
_entity.type
_entity.pdbx_description
1 polymer ?
#
loop_
_entity_poly.entity_id
_entity_poly.type
_entity_poly.pdbx_seq_one_letter_code
_entity_poly.pdbx_strand_id
1 'polypeptide(L)'
;MEIVSIFRSVKIMVLFVEFVSFVVAITLADSSVDVTLNDLKELGTHCELQDNCERRLFKGRDDLSFYTCDCTSVCAEYNTCCVDSEYRNAYRIPTREPDDECLPVYGTPDFSVYMIDKCKNRDIPLEPLCESSAEESNDPFLMIPVTSSVTGKIYKNYFCAVCNENIHEHQVAFWNLYLRGKTERILSQSVPDLMYDPDLESWVVLEEDGSCSNVSVALQPLDYVKARKCKPTIATCA
;
A
#
# COMPACT_ATOMS: atom_id res chain seq x y z
N MET A 1 -24.30 17.75 -62.40
CA MET A 1 -23.24 17.29 -61.47
C MET A 1 -23.53 17.66 -60.00
N GLU A 2 -24.69 18.26 -59.69
CA GLU A 2 -25.01 18.74 -58.33
C GLU A 2 -25.77 17.73 -57.46
N ILE A 3 -26.60 16.87 -58.06
CA ILE A 3 -27.43 15.89 -57.33
C ILE A 3 -26.58 14.87 -56.56
N VAL A 4 -25.43 14.45 -57.12
CA VAL A 4 -24.52 13.49 -56.48
C VAL A 4 -23.85 14.05 -55.22
N SER A 5 -23.66 15.38 -55.15
CA SER A 5 -23.08 16.06 -53.98
C SER A 5 -24.03 16.09 -52.78
N ILE A 6 -25.33 16.28 -53.05
CA ILE A 6 -26.37 16.32 -52.03
C ILE A 6 -26.54 14.94 -51.38
N PHE A 7 -26.57 13.86 -52.17
CA PHE A 7 -26.69 12.49 -51.64
C PHE A 7 -25.48 12.06 -50.80
N ARG A 8 -24.26 12.54 -51.11
CA ARG A 8 -23.08 12.32 -50.26
C ARG A 8 -23.20 13.04 -48.92
N SER A 9 -23.69 14.28 -48.94
CA SER A 9 -23.84 15.10 -47.73
C SER A 9 -24.88 14.52 -46.77
N VAL A 10 -26.00 14.00 -47.30
CA VAL A 10 -27.05 13.35 -46.49
C VAL A 10 -26.55 12.06 -45.85
N LYS A 11 -25.81 11.22 -46.58
CA LYS A 11 -25.22 9.98 -46.02
C LYS A 11 -24.24 10.26 -44.89
N ILE A 12 -23.43 11.31 -45.01
CA ILE A 12 -22.47 11.70 -43.97
C ILE A 12 -23.21 12.18 -42.71
N MET A 13 -24.30 12.95 -42.86
CA MET A 13 -25.10 13.37 -41.71
C MET A 13 -25.77 12.19 -40.98
N VAL A 14 -26.30 11.21 -41.70
CA VAL A 14 -26.93 10.02 -41.08
C VAL A 14 -25.89 9.21 -40.30
N LEU A 15 -24.70 8.98 -40.88
CA LEU A 15 -23.62 8.28 -40.19
C LEU A 15 -23.13 9.04 -38.95
N PHE A 16 -23.13 10.38 -38.98
CA PHE A 16 -22.74 11.20 -37.84
C PHE A 16 -23.76 11.10 -36.69
N VAL A 17 -25.06 11.06 -36.99
CA VAL A 17 -26.12 10.92 -35.98
C VAL A 17 -26.08 9.54 -35.31
N GLU A 18 -25.84 8.47 -36.09
CA GLU A 18 -25.67 7.12 -35.54
C GLU A 18 -24.41 7.02 -34.67
N PHE A 19 -23.30 7.61 -35.10
CA PHE A 19 -22.06 7.66 -34.32
C PHE A 19 -22.24 8.41 -33.00
N VAL A 20 -22.88 9.57 -33.02
CA VAL A 20 -23.17 10.36 -31.80
C VAL A 20 -24.09 9.57 -30.86
N SER A 21 -25.11 8.90 -31.38
CA SER A 21 -26.02 8.08 -30.55
C SER A 21 -25.30 6.91 -29.91
N PHE A 22 -24.38 6.26 -30.63
CA PHE A 22 -23.56 5.17 -30.12
C PHE A 22 -22.59 5.63 -29.04
N VAL A 23 -21.93 6.78 -29.22
CA VAL A 23 -21.06 7.39 -28.21
C VAL A 23 -21.84 7.78 -26.95
N VAL A 24 -23.04 8.37 -27.10
CA VAL A 24 -23.91 8.70 -25.96
C VAL A 24 -24.33 7.44 -25.19
N ALA A 25 -24.66 6.35 -25.88
CA ALA A 25 -25.02 5.08 -25.25
C ALA A 25 -23.84 4.49 -24.44
N ILE A 26 -22.61 4.58 -24.95
CA ILE A 26 -21.40 4.14 -24.23
C ILE A 26 -21.16 5.02 -22.99
N THR A 27 -21.37 6.34 -23.07
CA THR A 27 -21.18 7.23 -21.91
C THR A 27 -22.26 7.08 -20.82
N LEU A 28 -23.43 6.52 -21.16
CA LEU A 28 -24.51 6.30 -20.20
C LEU A 28 -24.49 4.90 -19.57
N ALA A 29 -23.64 3.99 -20.07
CA ALA A 29 -23.54 2.60 -19.60
C ALA A 29 -22.44 2.40 -18.55
N ASP A 30 -22.15 3.42 -17.74
CA ASP A 30 -21.27 3.27 -16.58
C ASP A 30 -22.07 2.72 -15.39
N SER A 31 -22.50 1.46 -15.51
CA SER A 31 -23.05 0.72 -14.39
C SER A 31 -21.88 0.06 -13.66
N SER A 32 -21.27 0.80 -12.73
CA SER A 32 -20.38 0.19 -11.73
C SER A 32 -21.18 -0.89 -11.00
N VAL A 33 -20.92 -2.17 -11.30
CA VAL A 33 -21.58 -3.30 -10.65
C VAL A 33 -21.10 -3.32 -9.21
N ASP A 34 -21.98 -2.99 -8.27
CA ASP A 34 -21.66 -2.98 -6.85
C ASP A 34 -21.71 -4.42 -6.31
N VAL A 35 -20.57 -4.92 -5.81
CA VAL A 35 -20.44 -6.29 -5.29
C VAL A 35 -21.21 -6.42 -3.98
N THR A 36 -22.13 -7.37 -3.89
CA THR A 36 -22.89 -7.66 -2.67
C THR A 36 -22.27 -8.79 -1.85
N LEU A 37 -22.70 -8.93 -0.59
CA LEU A 37 -22.26 -10.04 0.27
C LEU A 37 -22.70 -11.40 -0.28
N ASN A 38 -23.80 -11.43 -1.03
CA ASN A 38 -24.28 -12.65 -1.66
C ASN A 38 -23.40 -13.02 -2.85
N ASP A 39 -22.93 -12.04 -3.63
CA ASP A 39 -21.99 -12.29 -4.73
C ASP A 39 -20.68 -12.90 -4.21
N LEU A 40 -20.16 -12.39 -3.08
CA LEU A 40 -18.97 -12.97 -2.43
C LEU A 40 -19.20 -14.41 -1.95
N LYS A 41 -20.39 -14.73 -1.44
CA LYS A 41 -20.75 -16.10 -1.01
C LYS A 41 -20.88 -17.05 -2.21
N GLU A 42 -21.42 -16.57 -3.32
CA GLU A 42 -21.62 -17.37 -4.54
C GLU A 42 -20.32 -17.67 -5.27
N LEU A 43 -19.32 -16.79 -5.19
CA LEU A 43 -17.98 -17.01 -5.76
C LEU A 43 -17.15 -18.05 -4.99
N GLY A 44 -17.62 -18.54 -3.84
CA GLY A 44 -16.92 -19.56 -3.05
C GLY A 44 -15.55 -19.11 -2.53
N THR A 45 -15.24 -17.82 -2.60
CA THR A 45 -13.96 -17.29 -2.15
C THR A 45 -13.90 -17.38 -0.63
N HIS A 46 -12.78 -17.90 -0.11
CA HIS A 46 -12.48 -17.88 1.32
C HIS A 46 -12.02 -16.48 1.73
N CYS A 47 -12.77 -15.46 1.33
CA CYS A 47 -12.55 -14.13 1.83
C CYS A 47 -13.10 -14.08 3.25
N GLU A 48 -12.21 -13.87 4.20
CA GLU A 48 -12.55 -13.57 5.60
C GLU A 48 -13.28 -12.22 5.75
N LEU A 49 -13.83 -11.64 4.67
CA LEU A 49 -14.80 -10.52 4.65
C LEU A 49 -16.16 -10.90 5.27
N GLN A 50 -16.20 -11.89 6.17
CA GLN A 50 -17.40 -12.21 6.96
C GLN A 50 -17.67 -11.19 8.05
N ASP A 51 -16.73 -10.27 8.26
CA ASP A 51 -16.91 -9.13 9.12
C ASP A 51 -17.82 -8.10 8.46
N ASN A 52 -18.79 -7.67 9.24
CA ASN A 52 -19.75 -6.65 8.87
C ASN A 52 -19.81 -5.62 10.00
N CYS A 53 -20.22 -4.41 9.66
CA CYS A 53 -20.28 -3.30 10.60
C CYS A 53 -21.32 -3.53 11.70
N GLU A 54 -22.38 -4.29 11.43
CA GLU A 54 -23.37 -4.66 12.43
C GLU A 54 -22.82 -5.57 13.54
N ARG A 55 -21.94 -6.53 13.22
CA ARG A 55 -21.33 -7.47 14.20
C ARG A 55 -20.29 -6.83 15.10
N ARG A 56 -19.78 -5.63 14.77
CA ARG A 56 -18.86 -4.87 15.65
C ARG A 56 -19.51 -4.54 17.00
N LEU A 57 -20.82 -4.31 17.01
CA LEU A 57 -21.55 -3.96 18.23
C LEU A 57 -21.62 -5.10 19.26
N PHE A 58 -21.43 -6.36 18.86
CA PHE A 58 -21.66 -7.52 19.72
C PHE A 58 -20.40 -8.12 20.35
N LYS A 59 -19.19 -7.82 19.83
CA LYS A 59 -17.96 -8.48 20.29
C LYS A 59 -17.21 -7.78 21.42
N GLY A 60 -17.57 -6.54 21.80
CA GLY A 60 -16.94 -5.82 22.93
C GLY A 60 -15.42 -5.72 22.85
N ARG A 61 -14.84 -5.91 21.65
CA ARG A 61 -13.41 -5.78 21.37
C ARG A 61 -13.25 -4.56 20.48
N ASP A 62 -12.81 -3.45 21.07
CA ASP A 62 -12.46 -2.21 20.36
C ASP A 62 -11.22 -2.34 19.47
N ASP A 63 -10.61 -3.53 19.43
CA ASP A 63 -9.43 -3.76 18.62
C ASP A 63 -9.81 -4.02 17.16
N LEU A 64 -9.88 -2.91 16.41
CA LEU A 64 -10.08 -2.84 14.95
C LEU A 64 -9.08 -3.68 14.13
N SER A 65 -8.00 -4.16 14.75
CA SER A 65 -6.96 -4.96 14.11
C SER A 65 -7.35 -6.41 13.82
N PHE A 66 -8.43 -6.93 14.43
CA PHE A 66 -8.93 -8.28 14.17
C PHE A 66 -9.93 -8.35 13.00
N TYR A 67 -10.39 -7.20 12.50
CA TYR A 67 -11.40 -7.15 11.45
C TYR A 67 -10.76 -7.03 10.08
N THR A 68 -11.21 -7.84 9.13
CA THR A 68 -10.70 -7.88 7.75
C THR A 68 -11.12 -6.69 6.89
N CYS A 69 -12.05 -5.87 7.37
CA CYS A 69 -12.52 -4.66 6.73
C CYS A 69 -12.76 -3.52 7.75
N ASP A 70 -12.99 -2.31 7.25
CA ASP A 70 -13.21 -1.09 8.03
C ASP A 70 -14.64 -0.55 7.90
N CYS A 71 -15.16 -0.01 9.00
CA CYS A 71 -16.50 0.59 9.11
C CYS A 71 -16.48 2.07 9.46
N THR A 72 -15.30 2.69 9.39
CA THR A 72 -15.14 4.13 9.63
C THR A 72 -15.03 4.86 8.30
N SER A 73 -15.18 6.18 8.29
CA SER A 73 -15.05 6.98 7.06
C SER A 73 -13.72 6.79 6.32
N VAL A 74 -12.65 6.46 7.05
CA VAL A 74 -11.30 6.21 6.50
C VAL A 74 -11.22 4.93 5.68
N CYS A 75 -12.25 4.07 5.69
CA CYS A 75 -12.28 2.89 4.83
C CYS A 75 -12.42 3.25 3.35
N ALA A 76 -13.11 4.35 3.06
CA ALA A 76 -13.42 4.76 1.69
C ALA A 76 -12.17 5.24 0.94
N GLU A 77 -11.25 5.88 1.67
CA GLU A 77 -9.97 6.34 1.15
C GLU A 77 -9.04 5.17 0.76
N TYR A 78 -9.07 4.08 1.53
CA TYR A 78 -8.19 2.93 1.35
C TYR A 78 -8.86 1.76 0.60
N ASN A 79 -10.11 1.93 0.20
CA ASN A 79 -10.95 0.86 -0.37
C ASN A 79 -11.00 -0.41 0.49
N THR A 80 -10.97 -0.25 1.82
CA THR A 80 -11.04 -1.34 2.81
C THR A 80 -12.41 -1.46 3.47
N CYS A 81 -13.43 -0.78 2.94
CA CYS A 81 -14.76 -0.78 3.53
C CYS A 81 -15.39 -2.17 3.58
N CYS A 82 -16.02 -2.50 4.71
CA CYS A 82 -16.93 -3.63 4.76
C CYS A 82 -18.09 -3.42 3.77
N VAL A 83 -18.66 -4.52 3.28
CA VAL A 83 -19.75 -4.50 2.29
C VAL A 83 -20.95 -3.69 2.76
N ASP A 84 -21.26 -3.73 4.06
CA ASP A 84 -22.37 -3.04 4.72
C ASP A 84 -22.00 -1.67 5.32
N SER A 85 -20.77 -1.19 5.09
CA SER A 85 -20.35 0.12 5.57
C SER A 85 -21.08 1.24 4.84
N GLU A 86 -21.65 2.19 5.58
CA GLU A 86 -22.28 3.39 5.01
C GLU A 86 -21.28 4.24 4.20
N TYR A 87 -20.00 4.14 4.52
CA TYR A 87 -18.92 4.88 3.86
C TYR A 87 -18.46 4.26 2.55
N ARG A 88 -18.83 3.01 2.27
CA ARG A 88 -18.40 2.28 1.06
C ARG A 88 -18.74 3.04 -0.23
N ASN A 89 -19.91 3.67 -0.26
CA ASN A 89 -20.41 4.41 -1.41
C ASN A 89 -20.15 5.92 -1.31
N ALA A 90 -19.50 6.40 -0.25
CA ALA A 90 -19.24 7.83 -0.05
C ALA A 90 -18.26 8.38 -1.10
N TYR A 91 -17.39 7.52 -1.66
CA TYR A 91 -16.42 7.86 -2.69
C TYR A 91 -16.46 6.82 -3.81
N ARG A 92 -17.35 7.00 -4.80
CA ARG A 92 -17.46 6.11 -5.97
C ARG A 92 -16.25 6.17 -6.92
N ILE A 93 -15.39 7.17 -6.73
CA ILE A 93 -14.12 7.32 -7.41
C ILE A 93 -13.14 7.59 -6.28
N PRO A 94 -12.13 6.73 -6.03
CA PRO A 94 -11.00 7.12 -5.21
C PRO A 94 -10.46 8.41 -5.82
N THR A 95 -10.65 9.55 -5.16
CA THR A 95 -10.21 10.86 -5.69
C THR A 95 -8.69 10.96 -5.83
N ARG A 96 -7.99 9.91 -5.39
CA ARG A 96 -6.56 9.72 -5.44
C ARG A 96 -6.34 8.21 -5.47
N GLU A 97 -5.53 7.71 -6.41
CA GLU A 97 -4.83 6.45 -6.10
C GLU A 97 -4.03 6.73 -4.82
N PRO A 98 -4.16 5.89 -3.78
CA PRO A 98 -3.29 6.02 -2.62
C PRO A 98 -1.85 5.99 -3.16
N ASP A 99 -1.07 7.04 -2.90
CA ASP A 99 0.36 7.06 -3.26
C ASP A 99 1.14 5.98 -2.47
N ASP A 100 0.46 5.36 -1.51
CA ASP A 100 0.89 4.30 -0.62
C ASP A 100 0.41 2.92 -1.09
N GLU A 101 1.36 2.00 -1.20
CA GLU A 101 1.11 0.59 -1.48
C GLU A 101 1.04 -0.21 -0.18
N CYS A 102 0.27 -1.30 -0.19
CA CYS A 102 0.28 -2.25 0.91
C CYS A 102 1.55 -3.12 0.82
N LEU A 103 2.51 -2.88 1.72
CA LEU A 103 3.81 -3.55 1.68
C LEU A 103 4.09 -4.33 2.97
N PRO A 104 4.75 -5.49 2.87
CA PRO A 104 5.20 -6.23 4.04
C PRO A 104 6.28 -5.46 4.78
N VAL A 105 6.21 -5.48 6.11
CA VAL A 105 7.27 -4.96 6.98
C VAL A 105 8.36 -6.00 7.10
N TYR A 106 9.60 -5.60 6.83
CA TYR A 106 10.73 -6.51 6.82
C TYR A 106 10.87 -7.33 8.11
N GLY A 107 11.15 -8.62 7.97
CA GLY A 107 11.42 -9.49 9.10
C GLY A 107 10.23 -9.71 10.05
N THR A 108 9.03 -9.28 9.66
CA THR A 108 7.83 -9.33 10.50
C THR A 108 6.70 -10.04 9.75
N PRO A 109 6.65 -11.38 9.81
CA PRO A 109 5.62 -12.16 9.14
C PRO A 109 4.22 -11.68 9.51
N ASP A 110 3.29 -11.72 8.54
CA ASP A 110 1.89 -11.32 8.69
C ASP A 110 1.66 -9.84 9.10
N PHE A 111 2.70 -9.00 8.97
CA PHE A 111 2.60 -7.58 9.23
C PHE A 111 2.92 -6.76 7.99
N SER A 112 1.86 -6.36 7.29
CA SER A 112 1.93 -5.42 6.16
C SER A 112 1.24 -4.12 6.53
N VAL A 113 1.76 -2.99 6.05
CA VAL A 113 1.18 -1.66 6.27
C VAL A 113 1.23 -0.85 4.98
N TYR A 114 0.40 0.19 4.89
CA TYR A 114 0.44 1.11 3.76
C TYR A 114 1.68 2.01 3.85
N MET A 115 2.52 2.00 2.81
CA MET A 115 3.73 2.81 2.72
C MET A 115 3.91 3.39 1.32
N ILE A 116 4.51 4.58 1.25
CA ILE A 116 4.96 5.15 -0.02
C ILE A 116 6.34 4.57 -0.35
N ASP A 117 6.44 3.88 -1.47
CA ASP A 117 7.64 3.16 -1.93
C ASP A 117 8.20 3.62 -3.27
N LYS A 118 7.50 4.56 -3.92
CA LYS A 118 7.91 5.15 -5.20
C LYS A 118 8.24 6.61 -5.05
N CYS A 119 9.13 7.08 -5.91
CA CYS A 119 9.52 8.48 -5.90
C CYS A 119 8.67 9.34 -6.84
N LYS A 120 8.04 10.39 -6.32
CA LYS A 120 7.36 11.39 -7.17
C LYS A 120 8.32 12.30 -7.90
N ASN A 121 9.37 12.75 -7.22
CA ASN A 121 10.34 13.67 -7.79
C ASN A 121 11.56 12.89 -8.32
N ARG A 122 11.45 12.44 -9.57
CA ARG A 122 12.50 11.67 -10.27
C ARG A 122 13.74 12.49 -10.62
N ASP A 123 13.66 13.81 -10.49
CA ASP A 123 14.82 14.69 -10.73
C ASP A 123 15.82 14.66 -9.56
N ILE A 124 15.43 14.08 -8.42
CA ILE A 124 16.31 13.85 -7.29
C ILE A 124 17.01 12.50 -7.47
N PRO A 125 18.35 12.41 -7.36
CA PRO A 125 19.11 11.16 -7.54
C PRO A 125 18.96 10.18 -6.35
N LEU A 126 17.78 10.16 -5.73
CA LEU A 126 17.39 9.27 -4.64
C LEU A 126 16.34 8.24 -5.07
N GLU A 127 15.75 8.36 -6.26
CA GLU A 127 14.79 7.38 -6.80
C GLU A 127 15.35 5.95 -6.75
N PRO A 128 16.59 5.65 -7.17
CA PRO A 128 17.13 4.29 -7.09
C PRO A 128 17.25 3.75 -5.67
N LEU A 129 17.51 4.62 -4.67
CA LEU A 129 17.61 4.22 -3.26
C LEU A 129 16.22 4.11 -2.60
N CYS A 130 15.25 4.90 -3.05
CA CYS A 130 13.88 4.73 -2.62
C CYS A 130 13.36 3.37 -3.10
N GLU A 131 13.58 3.01 -4.36
CA GLU A 131 12.94 1.87 -4.99
C GLU A 131 13.73 0.55 -4.88
N SER A 132 14.99 0.58 -4.44
CA SER A 132 15.83 -0.61 -4.29
C SER A 132 15.42 -1.56 -3.14
N SER A 133 15.98 -2.77 -3.20
CA SER A 133 15.98 -3.77 -2.12
C SER A 133 17.23 -3.60 -1.24
N ALA A 134 17.06 -3.88 0.06
CA ALA A 134 18.14 -3.87 1.03
C ALA A 134 19.15 -5.01 0.78
N GLU A 135 18.67 -6.19 0.38
CA GLU A 135 19.49 -7.34 0.03
C GLU A 135 20.33 -7.09 -1.22
N GLU A 136 19.69 -6.62 -2.29
CA GLU A 136 20.35 -6.37 -3.57
C GLU A 136 21.43 -5.29 -3.47
N SER A 137 21.16 -4.27 -2.65
CA SER A 137 22.10 -3.16 -2.44
C SER A 137 23.07 -3.42 -1.29
N ASN A 138 22.89 -4.52 -0.54
CA ASN A 138 23.60 -4.79 0.70
C ASN A 138 23.60 -3.58 1.67
N ASP A 139 22.46 -2.91 1.79
CA ASP A 139 22.28 -1.73 2.63
C ASP A 139 21.04 -1.90 3.54
N PRO A 140 21.25 -2.11 4.85
CA PRO A 140 20.16 -2.35 5.80
C PRO A 140 19.26 -1.13 6.01
N PHE A 141 19.68 0.09 5.65
CA PHE A 141 18.83 1.27 5.81
C PHE A 141 17.69 1.33 4.79
N LEU A 142 17.80 0.59 3.69
CA LEU A 142 16.77 0.54 2.65
C LEU A 142 15.52 -0.26 3.05
N MET A 143 15.64 -1.13 4.06
CA MET A 143 14.51 -1.91 4.58
C MET A 143 13.81 -1.24 5.77
N ILE A 144 14.35 -0.17 6.34
CA ILE A 144 13.81 0.46 7.58
C ILE A 144 12.79 1.54 7.20
N PRO A 145 11.49 1.35 7.49
CA PRO A 145 10.48 2.37 7.25
C PRO A 145 10.72 3.61 8.11
N VAL A 146 10.29 4.74 7.57
CA VAL A 146 10.27 6.02 8.31
C VAL A 146 8.87 6.60 8.28
N THR A 147 8.54 7.34 9.34
CA THR A 147 7.28 8.08 9.44
C THR A 147 7.57 9.58 9.48
N SER A 148 6.93 10.33 8.60
CA SER A 148 6.94 11.80 8.64
C SER A 148 6.19 12.25 9.88
N SER A 149 6.89 12.92 10.80
CA SER A 149 6.26 13.54 11.97
C SER A 149 5.36 14.72 11.62
N VAL A 150 5.50 15.27 10.40
CA VAL A 150 4.71 16.41 9.89
C VAL A 150 3.39 15.93 9.30
N THR A 151 3.43 14.92 8.43
CA THR A 151 2.25 14.45 7.67
C THR A 151 1.65 13.17 8.22
N GLY A 152 2.37 12.44 9.07
CA GLY A 152 1.98 11.11 9.57
C GLY A 152 2.14 9.99 8.54
N LYS A 153 2.62 10.30 7.33
CA LYS A 153 2.81 9.31 6.26
C LYS A 153 3.99 8.40 6.54
N ILE A 154 3.86 7.15 6.10
CA ILE A 154 4.89 6.12 6.22
C ILE A 154 5.53 5.93 4.85
N TYR A 155 6.85 5.87 4.82
CA TYR A 155 7.66 5.64 3.64
C TYR A 155 8.43 4.34 3.81
N LYS A 156 8.64 3.60 2.71
CA LYS A 156 9.41 2.35 2.71
C LYS A 156 10.80 2.51 3.34
N ASN A 157 11.44 3.63 3.07
CA ASN A 157 12.71 4.04 3.68
C ASN A 157 12.88 5.57 3.69
N TYR A 158 13.97 6.04 4.31
CA TYR A 158 14.30 7.47 4.40
C TYR A 158 14.40 8.16 3.03
N PHE A 159 14.96 7.48 2.03
CA PHE A 159 15.14 8.04 0.69
C PHE A 159 13.79 8.33 0.02
N CYS A 160 12.81 7.44 0.20
CA CYS A 160 11.44 7.68 -0.25
C CYS A 160 10.81 8.91 0.44
N ALA A 161 11.08 9.14 1.72
CA ALA A 161 10.56 10.32 2.43
C ALA A 161 11.14 11.62 1.84
N VAL A 162 12.46 11.69 1.67
CA VAL A 162 13.15 12.88 1.16
C VAL A 162 12.79 13.18 -0.30
N CYS A 163 12.58 12.14 -1.10
CA CYS A 163 12.30 12.35 -2.52
C CYS A 163 10.81 12.69 -2.80
N ASN A 164 9.90 12.37 -1.86
CA ASN A 164 8.48 12.70 -1.95
C ASN A 164 8.08 13.96 -1.19
N GLU A 165 8.81 14.33 -0.14
CA GLU A 165 8.54 15.50 0.70
C GLU A 165 9.84 16.26 0.97
N ASN A 166 9.76 17.58 1.10
CA ASN A 166 10.88 18.39 1.55
C ASN A 166 11.06 18.26 3.07
N ILE A 167 11.46 17.08 3.50
CA ILE A 167 11.63 16.65 4.89
C ILE A 167 13.07 16.88 5.34
N HIS A 168 13.24 17.33 6.58
CA HIS A 168 14.52 17.40 7.27
C HIS A 168 14.70 16.23 8.25
N GLU A 169 15.94 15.94 8.64
CA GLU A 169 16.30 14.79 9.52
C GLU A 169 15.49 14.71 10.83
N HIS A 170 15.20 15.85 11.46
CA HIS A 170 14.43 15.92 12.71
C HIS A 170 12.92 15.72 12.52
N GLN A 171 12.46 15.62 11.28
CA GLN A 171 11.04 15.47 10.93
C GLN A 171 10.68 14.02 10.55
N VAL A 172 11.64 13.11 10.57
CA VAL A 172 11.41 11.68 10.32
C VAL A 172 11.68 10.86 11.57
N ALA A 173 10.81 9.88 11.77
CA ALA A 173 10.94 8.90 12.83
C ALA A 173 11.22 7.53 12.21
N PHE A 174 12.41 7.00 12.46
CA PHE A 174 12.79 5.65 12.03
C PHE A 174 12.07 4.61 12.88
N TRP A 175 11.66 3.52 12.24
CA TRP A 175 11.11 2.37 12.95
C TRP A 175 12.22 1.67 13.75
N ASN A 176 11.82 1.00 14.83
CA ASN A 176 12.75 0.26 15.68
C ASN A 176 13.30 -0.95 14.93
N LEU A 177 14.63 -1.05 14.87
CA LEU A 177 15.35 -2.21 14.36
C LEU A 177 15.71 -3.15 15.51
N TYR A 178 15.20 -4.38 15.45
CA TYR A 178 15.54 -5.44 16.37
C TYR A 178 16.41 -6.48 15.66
N LEU A 179 17.58 -6.75 16.24
CA LEU A 179 18.47 -7.81 15.80
C LEU A 179 18.43 -8.96 16.82
N ARG A 180 18.21 -10.17 16.34
CA ARG A 180 18.19 -11.38 17.15
C ARG A 180 19.18 -12.39 16.59
N GLY A 181 20.28 -12.60 17.31
CA GLY A 181 21.35 -13.54 16.99
C GLY A 181 21.77 -14.37 18.21
N LYS A 182 22.86 -15.13 18.05
CA LYS A 182 23.50 -15.86 19.16
C LYS A 182 24.29 -14.96 20.09
N THR A 183 24.73 -13.81 19.58
CA THR A 183 25.49 -12.80 20.31
C THR A 183 24.58 -12.17 21.37
N GLU A 184 25.14 -11.96 22.58
CA GLU A 184 24.47 -11.20 23.63
C GLU A 184 23.96 -9.87 23.07
N ARG A 185 22.88 -9.34 23.66
CA ARG A 185 22.24 -8.07 23.27
C ARG A 185 23.29 -7.09 22.77
N ILE A 186 23.22 -6.70 21.50
CA ILE A 186 24.03 -5.61 20.98
C ILE A 186 23.60 -4.38 21.77
N LEU A 187 24.34 -4.08 22.85
CA LEU A 187 24.08 -2.96 23.76
C LEU A 187 24.60 -1.63 23.19
N SER A 188 25.11 -1.64 21.96
CA SER A 188 25.58 -0.44 21.29
C SER A 188 24.42 0.46 20.88
N GLN A 189 24.61 1.77 21.03
CA GLN A 189 23.73 2.80 20.46
C GLN A 189 23.92 2.96 18.94
N SER A 190 24.91 2.28 18.34
CA SER A 190 25.15 2.26 16.91
C SER A 190 24.62 0.98 16.27
N VAL A 191 24.09 1.10 15.04
CA VAL A 191 23.77 -0.05 14.20
C VAL A 191 25.07 -0.81 13.92
N PRO A 192 25.14 -2.14 14.17
CA PRO A 192 26.31 -2.94 13.83
C PRO A 192 26.50 -3.00 12.31
N ASP A 193 27.71 -3.30 11.85
CA ASP A 193 27.97 -3.56 10.43
C ASP A 193 27.22 -4.83 10.00
N LEU A 194 26.04 -4.61 9.43
CA LEU A 194 25.19 -5.63 8.85
C LEU A 194 25.57 -5.84 7.40
N MET A 195 25.73 -7.10 7.02
CA MET A 195 25.97 -7.51 5.64
C MET A 195 24.97 -8.59 5.26
N TYR A 196 24.39 -8.49 4.08
CA TYR A 196 23.55 -9.53 3.52
C TYR A 196 24.44 -10.61 2.89
N ASP A 197 24.27 -11.84 3.36
CA ASP A 197 24.91 -13.01 2.78
C ASP A 197 23.91 -13.67 1.80
N PRO A 198 24.16 -13.61 0.47
CA PRO A 198 23.25 -14.16 -0.53
C PRO A 198 23.25 -15.69 -0.56
N ASP A 199 24.33 -16.36 -0.11
CA ASP A 199 24.40 -17.82 -0.07
C ASP A 199 23.55 -18.38 1.09
N LEU A 200 23.45 -17.62 2.18
CA LEU A 200 22.63 -17.95 3.35
C LEU A 200 21.22 -17.34 3.31
N GLU A 201 20.96 -16.44 2.36
CA GLU A 201 19.75 -15.61 2.27
C GLU A 201 19.43 -14.93 3.62
N SER A 202 20.45 -14.39 4.29
CA SER A 202 20.30 -13.83 5.63
C SER A 202 21.29 -12.71 5.93
N TRP A 203 20.91 -11.84 6.88
CA TRP A 203 21.83 -10.82 7.40
C TRP A 203 22.82 -11.45 8.38
N VAL A 204 24.06 -11.01 8.30
CA VAL A 204 25.15 -11.38 9.20
C VAL A 204 25.75 -10.12 9.84
N VAL A 205 26.24 -10.28 11.07
CA VAL A 205 27.06 -9.27 11.76
C VAL A 205 28.49 -9.75 11.82
N LEU A 206 29.43 -8.86 11.51
CA LEU A 206 30.86 -9.11 11.71
C LEU A 206 31.19 -8.97 13.20
N GLU A 207 31.69 -10.05 13.78
CA GLU A 207 32.13 -10.11 15.18
C GLU A 207 33.57 -9.60 15.32
N GLU A 208 33.98 -9.26 16.55
CA GLU A 208 35.33 -8.74 16.83
C GLU A 208 36.46 -9.71 16.45
N ASP A 209 36.18 -11.02 16.47
CA ASP A 209 37.13 -12.07 16.09
C ASP A 209 37.22 -12.28 14.55
N GLY A 210 36.48 -11.48 13.78
CA GLY A 210 36.39 -11.56 12.33
C GLY A 210 35.46 -12.68 11.83
N SER A 211 34.74 -13.38 12.71
CA SER A 211 33.70 -14.32 12.32
C SER A 211 32.39 -13.61 11.98
N CYS A 212 31.53 -14.28 11.20
CA CYS A 212 30.20 -13.77 10.86
C CYS A 212 29.14 -14.58 11.61
N SER A 213 28.24 -13.88 12.29
CA SER A 213 27.08 -14.47 12.97
C SER A 213 25.78 -14.12 12.24
N ASN A 214 24.96 -15.13 11.93
CA ASN A 214 23.63 -14.88 11.37
C ASN A 214 22.75 -14.14 12.40
N VAL A 215 22.03 -13.14 11.90
CA VAL A 215 21.06 -12.38 12.67
C VAL A 215 19.71 -12.38 11.97
N SER A 216 18.66 -12.55 12.76
CA SER A 216 17.30 -12.28 12.32
C SER A 216 16.98 -10.82 12.59
N VAL A 217 16.47 -10.14 11.57
CA VAL A 217 16.04 -8.75 11.63
C VAL A 217 14.54 -8.71 11.82
N ALA A 218 14.03 -7.80 12.66
CA ALA A 218 12.61 -7.49 12.76
C ALA A 218 12.42 -5.98 12.95
N LEU A 219 11.35 -5.44 12.40
CA LEU A 219 11.04 -4.02 12.43
C LEU A 219 9.71 -3.77 13.12
N GLN A 220 9.64 -2.71 13.93
CA GLN A 220 8.39 -2.30 14.56
C GLN A 220 8.24 -0.77 14.53
N PRO A 221 7.02 -0.26 14.36
CA PRO A 221 6.77 1.17 14.52
C PRO A 221 7.11 1.61 15.95
N LEU A 222 7.43 2.89 16.11
CA LEU A 222 7.53 3.51 17.43
C LEU A 222 6.13 3.55 18.09
N ASP A 223 6.07 3.53 19.42
CA ASP A 223 4.80 3.45 20.18
C ASP A 223 3.79 4.55 19.85
N TYR A 224 4.27 5.72 19.42
CA TYR A 224 3.44 6.87 19.05
C TYR A 224 3.07 6.89 17.56
N VAL A 225 3.67 6.03 16.73
CA VAL A 225 3.37 5.92 15.30
C VAL A 225 2.18 4.99 15.11
N LYS A 226 1.10 5.52 14.55
CA LYS A 226 -0.09 4.73 14.21
C LYS A 226 0.03 4.17 12.80
N ALA A 227 0.70 3.02 12.67
CA ALA A 227 0.78 2.32 11.39
C ALA A 227 -0.53 1.59 11.08
N ARG A 228 -1.12 1.86 9.91
CA ARG A 228 -2.33 1.18 9.47
C ARG A 228 -1.95 -0.16 8.83
N LYS A 229 -2.34 -1.26 9.47
CA LYS A 229 -2.24 -2.59 8.89
C LYS A 229 -3.01 -2.65 7.58
N CYS A 230 -2.43 -3.32 6.60
CA CYS A 230 -3.13 -3.67 5.39
C CYS A 230 -4.36 -4.51 5.68
N LYS A 231 -5.40 -4.31 4.87
CA LYS A 231 -6.60 -5.13 4.89
C LYS A 231 -6.91 -5.59 3.47
N PRO A 232 -7.47 -6.80 3.30
CA PRO A 232 -7.96 -7.23 2.00
C PRO A 232 -9.00 -6.24 1.48
N THR A 233 -8.94 -5.96 0.19
CA THR A 233 -9.98 -5.22 -0.54
C THR A 233 -10.95 -6.20 -1.21
N ILE A 234 -12.12 -5.71 -1.62
CA ILE A 234 -13.07 -6.50 -2.40
C ILE A 234 -12.42 -6.97 -3.73
N ALA A 235 -11.58 -6.13 -4.33
CA ALA A 235 -10.88 -6.46 -5.58
C ALA A 235 -9.84 -7.58 -5.40
N THR A 236 -9.13 -7.63 -4.27
CA THR A 236 -8.22 -8.73 -3.94
C THR A 236 -8.93 -10.04 -3.60
N CYS A 237 -10.27 -10.00 -3.54
CA CYS A 237 -11.14 -11.08 -3.12
C CYS A 237 -11.97 -11.70 -4.24
N ALA A 238 -11.95 -11.11 -5.44
CA ALA A 238 -12.64 -11.55 -6.65
C ALA A 238 -11.65 -12.19 -7.63
#